data_AF-A0A915YJB1-F1
#
_entry.id   AF-A0A915YJB1-F1
#
_cell.length_a   1.000
_cell.length_b   1.000
_cell.length_c   1.000
_cell.angle_alpha   90.00
_cell.angle_beta   90.00
_cell.angle_gamma   90.00
#
_symmetry.space_group_name_H-M   'P 1'
#
loop_
_entity.id
_entity.type
_entity.pdbx_description
1 polymer ?
#
loop_
_entity_poly.entity_id
_entity_poly.type
_entity_poly.pdbx_seq_one_letter_code
_entity_poly.pdbx_strand_id
1 'polypeptide(L)'
;MADSPIKKLKSGIVNLEVTVDGTKIPEVMMVLETEVVKEVNKIPYAKVVIFDGDSRKQTFPQSDQAIFEPGGEIEIKIAHDPTATMVTIYKGLIIEHGIKLFKNGTSCLTLTCRDEALALTVGRKNMIFYEQTDSDIISAIIADSGIKGSADVEATTATHKKLIQYYSTDWDFIQARADANSLVTIINDGEISIKKPTVSEKTDVIVTYGVDLMAMDLKMDAAYQYEDVQANFWDHTAQAIENTAGVKPTVNAQGDVDSAKLSGVLKHKELVHSSTPITKDFIQSWADSIYQRGHLSRIRGKVTFVGSEKIVVGKTVELAAIGTRFNGDGYISKVRHIVKDGQWTTEASLGLPQRTHLERYPLATPLGAGGSLPAIGGLQHGVVIQIHEDPDGEYRVLVNIPIIDNLEGEGVWARMSHVYATEDCGFVFYPEVGDEVLLGFLDNDPTYPVILGSLYSSKRKITTEEAHDPADPNYMKAISFNKGKLRLEFVDEPGKNIFKLITEDEMMIEVNDDADTITIDDPVNKNNILLDSAGVTMTVDKDLTIDVKGDIKMTAGKGIAMEATNDITGKGMNVKFEAQVNFEAKGTAAFKAEGAQFEVKGSGMGTVDGGGMLTVKGGMVMIN
;
A
#
# COMPACT_ATOMS: atom_id res chain seq x y z
N MET A 1 -14.60 28.29 -40.44
CA MET A 1 -15.44 27.33 -41.17
C MET A 1 -14.56 26.15 -41.52
N ALA A 2 -14.97 24.94 -41.17
CA ALA A 2 -14.27 23.72 -41.57
C ALA A 2 -14.25 23.64 -43.10
N ASP A 3 -13.10 23.27 -43.67
CA ASP A 3 -12.91 23.21 -45.11
C ASP A 3 -12.43 21.83 -45.55
N SER A 4 -12.74 21.48 -46.79
CA SER A 4 -12.35 20.21 -47.39
C SER A 4 -10.85 20.21 -47.69
N PRO A 5 -10.07 19.22 -47.21
CA PRO A 5 -8.63 19.13 -47.44
C PRO A 5 -8.23 19.16 -48.91
N ILE A 6 -9.06 18.61 -49.80
CA ILE A 6 -8.75 18.55 -51.23
C ILE A 6 -8.60 19.93 -51.87
N LYS A 7 -9.25 20.97 -51.32
CA LYS A 7 -9.17 22.34 -51.87
C LYS A 7 -7.77 22.96 -51.75
N LYS A 8 -6.92 22.41 -50.88
CA LYS A 8 -5.53 22.87 -50.72
C LYS A 8 -4.57 22.24 -51.73
N LEU A 9 -4.95 21.16 -52.40
CA LEU A 9 -4.16 20.55 -53.48
C LEU A 9 -4.32 21.37 -54.77
N LYS A 10 -3.46 22.39 -54.95
CA LYS A 10 -3.44 23.21 -56.18
C LYS A 10 -2.49 22.69 -57.25
N SER A 11 -1.28 22.29 -56.85
CA SER A 11 -0.20 21.85 -57.76
C SER A 11 0.07 20.35 -57.72
N GLY A 12 -0.47 19.63 -56.72
CA GLY A 12 -0.26 18.20 -56.53
C GLY A 12 1.14 17.84 -55.99
N ILE A 13 2.00 18.83 -55.74
CA ILE A 13 3.37 18.65 -55.22
C ILE A 13 3.40 19.10 -53.76
N VAL A 14 3.67 18.17 -52.85
CA VAL A 14 3.88 18.46 -51.43
C VAL A 14 5.31 18.94 -51.23
N ASN A 15 5.48 20.01 -50.45
CA ASN A 15 6.79 20.48 -50.03
C ASN A 15 7.06 19.97 -48.60
N LEU A 16 8.20 19.32 -48.40
CA LEU A 16 8.63 18.73 -47.13
C LEU A 16 9.99 19.31 -46.75
N GLU A 17 10.08 19.81 -45.52
CA GLU A 17 11.33 20.29 -44.95
C GLU A 17 11.61 19.54 -43.65
N VAL A 18 12.81 18.98 -43.56
CA VAL A 18 13.32 18.33 -42.35
C VAL A 18 14.55 19.10 -41.91
N THR A 19 14.57 19.53 -40.66
CA THR A 19 15.74 20.15 -40.03
C THR A 19 16.21 19.28 -38.87
N VAL A 20 17.52 19.28 -38.62
CA VAL A 20 18.12 18.68 -37.42
C VAL A 20 18.99 19.72 -36.74
N ASP A 21 18.76 19.95 -35.44
CA ASP A 21 19.37 21.02 -34.64
C ASP A 21 19.25 22.40 -35.32
N GLY A 22 18.08 22.64 -35.93
CA GLY A 22 17.78 23.86 -36.70
C GLY A 22 18.43 23.94 -38.09
N THR A 23 19.28 22.99 -38.46
CA THR A 23 19.93 22.93 -39.77
C THR A 23 19.09 22.15 -40.76
N LYS A 24 18.70 22.78 -41.88
CA LYS A 24 17.93 22.11 -42.94
C LYS A 24 18.77 21.04 -43.63
N ILE A 25 18.21 19.84 -43.73
CA ILE A 25 18.82 18.73 -44.49
C ILE A 25 18.85 19.14 -45.98
N PRO A 26 20.00 19.04 -46.67
CA PRO A 26 20.11 19.38 -48.09
C PRO A 26 19.13 18.56 -48.95
N GLU A 27 18.50 19.20 -49.94
CA GLU A 27 17.54 18.53 -50.85
C GLU A 27 18.18 17.37 -51.66
N VAL A 28 19.51 17.37 -51.80
CA VAL A 28 20.26 16.25 -52.41
C VAL A 28 20.20 14.97 -51.58
N MET A 29 19.92 15.07 -50.27
CA MET A 29 19.66 13.94 -49.38
C MET A 29 18.17 13.59 -49.51
N MET A 30 17.84 12.85 -50.56
CA MET A 30 16.47 12.50 -50.94
C MET A 30 15.73 11.83 -49.77
N VAL A 31 14.76 12.54 -49.18
CA VAL A 31 13.83 11.97 -48.19
C VAL A 31 12.79 11.12 -48.93
N LEU A 32 12.80 9.82 -48.67
CA LEU A 32 11.94 8.84 -49.33
C LEU A 32 10.56 8.76 -48.67
N GLU A 33 10.53 8.81 -47.35
CA GLU A 33 9.32 8.65 -46.56
C GLU A 33 9.45 9.38 -45.22
N THR A 34 8.42 10.12 -44.86
CA THR A 34 8.26 10.66 -43.52
C THR A 34 6.92 10.23 -42.94
N GLU A 35 6.96 9.61 -41.78
CA GLU A 35 5.78 9.19 -41.02
C GLU A 35 5.79 9.91 -39.67
N VAL A 36 4.68 10.54 -39.31
CA VAL A 36 4.48 11.18 -38.00
C VAL A 36 3.25 10.58 -37.36
N VAL A 37 3.36 10.14 -36.12
CA VAL A 37 2.24 9.58 -35.36
C VAL A 37 2.10 10.29 -34.02
N LYS A 38 0.91 10.84 -33.78
CA LYS A 38 0.45 11.37 -32.49
C LYS A 38 -0.78 10.56 -32.06
N GLU A 39 -0.79 10.05 -30.84
CA GLU A 39 -1.89 9.23 -30.30
C GLU A 39 -2.12 9.61 -28.84
N VAL A 40 -3.39 9.70 -28.42
CA VAL A 40 -3.73 9.93 -27.01
C VAL A 40 -3.16 8.81 -26.15
N ASN A 41 -2.67 9.14 -24.96
CA ASN A 41 -2.05 8.21 -24.02
C ASN A 41 -0.83 7.47 -24.62
N LYS A 42 -0.10 8.12 -25.54
CA LYS A 42 1.12 7.62 -26.17
C LYS A 42 2.16 8.72 -26.40
N ILE A 43 3.43 8.33 -26.29
CA ILE A 43 4.56 9.17 -26.71
C ILE A 43 4.55 9.27 -28.25
N PRO A 44 4.46 10.49 -28.81
CA PRO A 44 4.58 10.72 -30.25
C PRO A 44 5.87 10.14 -30.81
N TYR A 45 5.82 9.73 -32.07
CA TYR A 45 7.03 9.37 -32.79
C TYR A 45 6.97 9.87 -34.22
N ALA A 46 8.15 10.07 -34.79
CA ALA A 46 8.31 10.24 -36.21
C ALA A 46 9.34 9.25 -36.75
N LYS A 47 9.22 8.95 -38.03
CA LYS A 47 10.18 8.16 -38.78
C LYS A 47 10.53 8.92 -40.05
N VAL A 48 11.82 9.14 -40.25
CA VAL A 48 12.35 9.78 -41.47
C VAL A 48 13.25 8.79 -42.17
N VAL A 49 12.95 8.49 -43.43
CA VAL A 49 13.70 7.56 -44.27
C VAL A 49 14.41 8.36 -45.36
N ILE A 50 15.73 8.30 -45.37
CA ILE A 50 16.60 9.06 -46.28
C ILE A 50 17.32 8.05 -47.18
N PHE A 51 17.37 8.32 -48.48
CA PHE A 51 18.15 7.50 -49.40
C PHE A 51 19.64 7.53 -49.02
N ASP A 52 20.26 6.36 -48.89
CA ASP A 52 21.66 6.26 -48.48
C ASP A 52 22.31 4.96 -48.97
N GLY A 53 23.64 4.88 -48.90
CA GLY A 53 24.43 3.71 -49.24
C GLY A 53 24.97 3.76 -50.67
N ASP A 54 26.26 3.49 -50.81
CA ASP A 54 26.94 3.31 -52.09
C ASP A 54 27.59 1.92 -52.10
N SER A 55 26.98 0.97 -52.81
CA SER A 55 27.45 -0.42 -52.87
C SER A 55 28.81 -0.57 -53.57
N ARG A 56 29.21 0.39 -54.42
CA ARG A 56 30.53 0.37 -55.06
C ARG A 56 31.62 0.82 -54.10
N LYS A 57 31.32 1.82 -53.27
CA LYS A 57 32.25 2.34 -52.26
C LYS A 57 32.18 1.59 -50.93
N GLN A 58 31.13 0.78 -50.72
CA GLN A 58 30.86 0.06 -49.48
C GLN A 58 30.68 1.00 -48.27
N THR A 59 30.05 2.15 -48.48
CA THR A 59 29.87 3.22 -47.48
C THR A 59 28.42 3.67 -47.35
N PHE A 60 28.06 4.30 -46.23
CA PHE A 60 26.77 4.94 -45.99
C PHE A 60 26.95 6.44 -45.71
N PRO A 61 27.20 7.25 -46.75
CA PRO A 61 27.65 8.64 -46.58
C PRO A 61 26.65 9.56 -45.88
N GLN A 62 25.35 9.24 -45.86
CA GLN A 62 24.39 10.00 -45.05
C GLN A 62 24.47 9.55 -43.59
N SER A 63 24.38 8.24 -43.33
CA SER A 63 24.50 7.63 -41.99
C SER A 63 25.76 8.07 -41.24
N ASP A 64 26.90 8.22 -41.94
CA ASP A 64 28.19 8.62 -41.35
C ASP A 64 28.27 10.11 -40.95
N GLN A 65 27.22 10.92 -41.19
CA GLN A 65 27.22 12.33 -40.80
C GLN A 65 26.79 12.53 -39.35
N ALA A 66 27.59 13.32 -38.61
CA ALA A 66 27.34 13.64 -37.20
C ALA A 66 25.95 14.26 -36.93
N ILE A 67 25.36 14.95 -37.91
CA ILE A 67 24.02 15.54 -37.79
C ILE A 67 22.92 14.48 -37.55
N PHE A 68 23.16 13.21 -37.87
CA PHE A 68 22.18 12.14 -37.68
C PHE A 68 22.50 11.23 -36.48
N GLU A 69 23.47 11.62 -35.65
CA GLU A 69 23.73 10.91 -34.39
C GLU A 69 22.50 10.99 -33.47
N PRO A 70 22.18 9.92 -32.71
CA PRO A 70 21.13 9.96 -31.71
C PRO A 70 21.33 11.12 -30.72
N GLY A 71 20.25 11.83 -30.41
CA GLY A 71 20.24 13.04 -29.58
C GLY A 71 19.97 14.34 -30.35
N GLY A 72 20.15 14.37 -31.68
CA GLY A 72 19.81 15.55 -32.49
C GLY A 72 18.30 15.86 -32.49
N GLU A 73 17.94 17.14 -32.42
CA GLU A 73 16.56 17.63 -32.44
C GLU A 73 16.03 17.74 -33.88
N ILE A 74 15.06 16.89 -34.24
CA ILE A 74 14.41 16.92 -35.55
C ILE A 74 13.17 17.82 -35.54
N GLU A 75 12.97 18.59 -36.60
CA GLU A 75 11.70 19.27 -36.90
C GLU A 75 11.25 18.92 -38.32
N ILE A 76 9.98 18.52 -38.44
CA ILE A 76 9.36 18.16 -39.72
C ILE A 76 8.29 19.19 -40.05
N LYS A 77 8.48 19.87 -41.18
CA LYS A 77 7.55 20.86 -41.74
C LYS A 77 7.00 20.41 -43.08
N ILE A 78 5.74 20.75 -43.32
CA ILE A 78 5.04 20.38 -44.54
C ILE A 78 4.17 21.51 -45.08
N ALA A 79 4.02 21.56 -46.40
CA ALA A 79 3.10 22.44 -47.10
C ALA A 79 2.49 21.74 -48.33
N HIS A 80 1.24 22.10 -48.66
CA HIS A 80 0.51 21.56 -49.82
C HIS A 80 0.98 22.07 -51.18
N ASP A 81 1.80 23.13 -51.18
CA ASP A 81 2.30 23.77 -52.38
C ASP A 81 3.68 24.39 -52.07
N PRO A 82 4.63 24.42 -53.03
CA PRO A 82 5.92 25.08 -52.85
C PRO A 82 5.85 26.55 -52.41
N THR A 83 4.75 27.25 -52.72
CA THR A 83 4.50 28.66 -52.35
C THR A 83 3.73 28.83 -51.06
N ALA A 84 3.21 27.75 -50.46
CA ALA A 84 2.45 27.81 -49.23
C ALA A 84 3.38 27.87 -48.00
N THR A 85 2.90 28.48 -46.93
CA THR A 85 3.60 28.53 -45.66
C THR A 85 3.77 27.13 -45.10
N MET A 86 5.02 26.78 -44.78
CA MET A 86 5.37 25.55 -44.09
C MET A 86 4.80 25.51 -42.67
N VAL A 87 4.19 24.39 -42.30
CA VAL A 87 3.67 24.16 -40.95
C VAL A 87 4.40 22.99 -40.31
N THR A 88 4.82 23.16 -39.07
CA THR A 88 5.44 22.08 -38.29
C THR A 88 4.39 21.04 -37.91
N ILE A 89 4.67 19.77 -38.21
CA ILE A 89 3.81 18.64 -37.84
C ILE A 89 4.43 17.77 -36.73
N TYR A 90 5.74 17.92 -36.48
CA TYR A 90 6.45 17.17 -35.45
C TYR A 90 7.76 17.85 -35.05
N LYS A 91 8.07 17.81 -33.76
CA LYS A 91 9.41 17.96 -33.20
C LYS A 91 9.75 16.82 -32.26
N GLY A 92 11.04 16.48 -32.16
CA GLY A 92 11.50 15.50 -31.17
C GLY A 92 12.99 15.19 -31.33
N LEU A 93 13.47 14.17 -30.62
CA LEU A 93 14.86 13.73 -30.63
C LEU A 93 15.04 12.49 -31.49
N ILE A 94 16.16 12.37 -32.20
CA ILE A 94 16.59 11.13 -32.84
C ILE A 94 16.97 10.13 -31.75
N ILE A 95 16.26 8.99 -31.67
CA ILE A 95 16.49 7.95 -30.66
C ILE A 95 17.10 6.70 -31.28
N GLU A 96 16.63 6.31 -32.46
CA GLU A 96 17.15 5.15 -33.17
C GLU A 96 17.71 5.58 -34.51
N HIS A 97 18.96 5.19 -34.76
CA HIS A 97 19.65 5.34 -36.03
C HIS A 97 19.82 3.95 -36.64
N GLY A 98 19.23 3.71 -37.81
CA GLY A 98 19.30 2.42 -38.48
C GLY A 98 19.55 2.54 -39.97
N ILE A 99 20.24 1.55 -40.55
CA ILE A 99 20.38 1.39 -41.99
C ILE A 99 19.60 0.18 -42.46
N LYS A 100 19.04 0.24 -43.68
CA LYS A 100 18.28 -0.86 -44.27
C LYS A 100 18.65 -1.04 -45.73
N LEU A 101 18.97 -2.28 -46.12
CA LEU A 101 19.15 -2.69 -47.50
C LEU A 101 17.92 -3.51 -47.95
N PHE A 102 17.25 -3.05 -49.00
CA PHE A 102 16.11 -3.74 -49.58
C PHE A 102 16.55 -4.80 -50.60
N LYS A 103 15.71 -5.80 -50.85
CA LYS A 103 16.00 -6.90 -51.81
C LYS A 103 16.23 -6.42 -53.24
N ASN A 104 15.68 -5.27 -53.62
CA ASN A 104 15.89 -4.61 -54.91
C ASN A 104 17.25 -3.89 -55.00
N GLY A 105 18.09 -3.92 -53.95
CA GLY A 105 19.41 -3.31 -53.91
C GLY A 105 19.44 -1.86 -53.47
N THR A 106 18.28 -1.21 -53.26
CA THR A 106 18.25 0.15 -52.68
C THR A 106 18.54 0.08 -51.19
N SER A 107 19.30 1.03 -50.67
CA SER A 107 19.54 1.19 -49.24
C SER A 107 19.04 2.55 -48.72
N CYS A 108 18.81 2.64 -47.42
CA CYS A 108 18.38 3.88 -46.78
C CYS A 108 18.87 3.97 -45.34
N LEU A 109 19.05 5.21 -44.89
CA LEU A 109 19.10 5.61 -43.49
C LEU A 109 17.65 5.74 -42.98
N THR A 110 17.38 5.22 -41.79
CA THR A 110 16.12 5.32 -41.07
C THR A 110 16.39 5.93 -39.71
N LEU A 111 15.76 7.07 -39.45
CA LEU A 111 15.78 7.75 -38.17
C LEU A 111 14.43 7.56 -37.50
N THR A 112 14.41 6.96 -36.31
CA THR A 112 13.22 6.94 -35.46
C THR A 112 13.38 8.00 -34.39
N CYS A 113 12.47 8.95 -34.39
CA CYS A 113 12.47 10.08 -33.50
C CYS A 113 11.34 9.95 -32.48
N ARG A 114 11.56 10.40 -31.25
CA ARG A 114 10.56 10.42 -30.17
C ARG A 114 10.50 11.80 -29.52
N ASP A 115 9.37 12.10 -28.93
CA ASP A 115 9.25 13.26 -28.06
C ASP A 115 10.16 13.13 -26.82
N GLU A 116 10.59 14.25 -26.23
CA GLU A 116 11.40 14.28 -24.99
C GLU A 116 10.69 13.55 -23.85
N ALA A 117 9.35 13.50 -23.86
CA ALA A 117 8.54 12.72 -22.92
C ALA A 117 8.84 11.21 -22.92
N LEU A 118 9.60 10.69 -23.88
CA LEU A 118 10.15 9.33 -23.80
C LEU A 118 10.93 9.08 -22.51
N ALA A 119 11.58 10.11 -21.95
CA ALA A 119 12.31 10.01 -20.69
C ALA A 119 11.46 9.45 -19.54
N LEU A 120 10.16 9.75 -19.51
CA LEU A 120 9.22 9.24 -18.50
C LEU A 120 9.00 7.72 -18.59
N THR A 121 9.32 7.11 -19.73
CA THR A 121 9.11 5.67 -19.97
C THR A 121 10.32 4.82 -19.57
N VAL A 122 11.41 5.45 -19.11
CA VAL A 122 12.69 4.79 -18.83
C VAL A 122 12.99 4.85 -17.35
N GLY A 123 13.43 3.72 -16.78
CA GLY A 123 13.74 3.60 -15.36
C GLY A 123 12.49 3.39 -14.52
N ARG A 124 12.54 2.40 -13.64
CA ARG A 124 11.48 2.15 -12.66
C ARG A 124 11.85 2.87 -11.37
N LYS A 125 10.91 3.60 -10.79
CA LYS A 125 11.10 4.37 -9.56
C LYS A 125 10.19 3.84 -8.46
N ASN A 126 10.58 4.15 -7.22
CA ASN A 126 9.73 4.07 -6.05
C ASN A 126 9.64 5.49 -5.47
N MET A 127 8.43 6.01 -5.29
CA MET A 127 8.21 7.35 -4.74
C MET A 127 6.99 7.33 -3.83
N ILE A 128 7.02 8.15 -2.78
CA ILE A 128 5.90 8.34 -1.86
C ILE A 128 5.46 9.79 -1.92
N PHE A 129 4.16 9.99 -2.10
CA PHE A 129 3.52 11.30 -2.14
C PHE A 129 2.56 11.41 -0.97
N TYR A 130 2.58 12.55 -0.26
CA TYR A 130 1.74 12.80 0.90
C TYR A 130 0.87 14.02 0.69
N GLU A 131 -0.38 13.93 1.16
CA GLU A 131 -1.36 15.03 1.19
C GLU A 131 -1.48 15.80 -0.14
N GLN A 132 -1.54 15.07 -1.26
CA GLN A 132 -1.54 15.64 -2.61
C GLN A 132 -2.68 15.07 -3.47
N THR A 133 -3.13 15.86 -4.45
CA THR A 133 -4.06 15.40 -5.49
C THR A 133 -3.32 14.68 -6.62
N ASP A 134 -4.03 13.90 -7.44
CA ASP A 134 -3.43 13.25 -8.61
C ASP A 134 -2.81 14.26 -9.59
N SER A 135 -3.45 15.43 -9.76
CA SER A 135 -2.93 16.51 -10.60
C SER A 135 -1.63 17.12 -10.07
N ASP A 136 -1.49 17.26 -8.74
CA ASP A 136 -0.27 17.80 -8.13
C ASP A 136 0.88 16.80 -8.32
N ILE A 137 0.61 15.53 -8.07
CA ILE A 137 1.60 14.44 -8.20
C ILE A 137 2.07 14.31 -9.64
N ILE A 138 1.15 14.25 -10.62
CA ILE A 138 1.49 14.18 -12.05
C ILE A 138 2.34 15.39 -12.45
N SER A 139 1.97 16.60 -12.00
CA SER A 139 2.71 17.83 -12.31
C SER A 139 4.13 17.80 -11.72
N ALA A 140 4.29 17.32 -10.48
CA ALA A 140 5.57 17.19 -9.82
C ALA A 140 6.50 16.19 -10.54
N ILE A 141 5.98 15.03 -10.95
CA ILE A 141 6.74 14.02 -11.69
C ILE A 141 7.22 14.57 -13.04
N ILE A 142 6.35 15.28 -13.77
CA ILE A 142 6.75 15.87 -15.06
C ILE A 142 7.80 16.97 -14.84
N ALA A 143 7.67 17.80 -13.81
CA ALA A 143 8.65 18.84 -13.50
C ALA A 143 10.04 18.27 -13.15
N ASP A 144 10.10 17.17 -12.39
CA ASP A 144 11.35 16.49 -12.03
C ASP A 144 12.05 15.83 -13.23
N SER A 145 11.30 15.47 -14.27
CA SER A 145 11.85 14.77 -15.44
C SER A 145 12.78 15.61 -16.33
N GLY A 146 12.77 16.94 -16.18
CA GLY A 146 13.63 17.85 -16.95
C GLY A 146 13.21 18.05 -18.42
N ILE A 147 12.00 17.63 -18.81
CA ILE A 147 11.42 17.91 -20.13
C ILE A 147 11.34 19.43 -20.35
N LYS A 148 11.73 19.92 -21.53
CA LYS A 148 11.83 21.37 -21.78
C LYS A 148 10.47 22.05 -21.97
N GLY A 149 9.47 21.31 -22.44
CA GLY A 149 8.13 21.83 -22.70
C GLY A 149 7.31 22.05 -21.44
N SER A 150 6.17 22.73 -21.58
CA SER A 150 5.26 22.97 -20.48
C SER A 150 4.35 21.77 -20.21
N ALA A 151 3.90 21.63 -18.97
CA ALA A 151 2.87 20.68 -18.57
C ALA A 151 1.60 21.43 -18.17
N ASP A 152 0.46 21.02 -18.71
CA ASP A 152 -0.86 21.56 -18.40
C ASP A 152 -1.78 20.41 -17.96
N VAL A 153 -1.89 20.25 -16.65
CA VAL A 153 -2.62 19.16 -15.97
C VAL A 153 -3.90 19.74 -15.37
N GLU A 154 -5.05 19.19 -15.76
CA GLU A 154 -6.35 19.59 -15.21
C GLU A 154 -6.44 19.21 -13.73
N ALA A 155 -6.90 20.15 -12.90
CA ALA A 155 -7.02 19.94 -11.46
C ALA A 155 -7.98 18.80 -11.11
N THR A 156 -7.52 17.89 -10.28
CA THR A 156 -8.31 16.80 -9.69
C THR A 156 -8.76 17.17 -8.28
N THR A 157 -9.80 16.52 -7.78
CA THR A 157 -10.45 16.92 -6.52
C THR A 157 -10.10 16.04 -5.33
N ALA A 158 -9.78 14.76 -5.56
CA ALA A 158 -9.49 13.83 -4.48
C ALA A 158 -8.05 14.00 -3.97
N THR A 159 -7.91 14.32 -2.69
CA THR A 159 -6.61 14.34 -2.00
C THR A 159 -6.29 12.97 -1.45
N HIS A 160 -5.08 12.49 -1.76
CA HIS A 160 -4.52 11.27 -1.20
C HIS A 160 -3.71 11.64 0.04
N LYS A 161 -4.09 11.11 1.21
CA LYS A 161 -3.25 11.22 2.43
C LYS A 161 -1.85 10.70 2.16
N LYS A 162 -1.78 9.61 1.39
CA LYS A 162 -0.56 8.98 0.92
C LYS A 162 -0.85 8.26 -0.39
N LEU A 163 0.10 8.26 -1.32
CA LEU A 163 0.06 7.48 -2.55
C LEU A 163 1.47 7.02 -2.89
N ILE A 164 1.63 5.76 -3.31
CA ILE A 164 2.94 5.18 -3.61
C ILE A 164 3.03 4.82 -5.10
N GLN A 165 4.07 5.33 -5.76
CA GLN A 165 4.57 4.77 -7.02
C GLN A 165 5.50 3.61 -6.67
N TYR A 166 5.11 2.39 -7.03
CA TYR A 166 5.90 1.19 -6.75
C TYR A 166 6.42 0.54 -8.03
N TYR A 167 7.75 0.44 -8.14
CA TYR A 167 8.49 -0.26 -9.18
C TYR A 167 7.94 -0.06 -10.61
N SER A 168 7.53 1.16 -10.92
CA SER A 168 6.95 1.54 -12.22
C SER A 168 7.69 2.72 -12.83
N THR A 169 7.57 2.87 -14.14
CA THR A 169 8.02 4.09 -14.81
C THR A 169 7.11 5.25 -14.45
N ASP A 170 7.63 6.47 -14.56
CA ASP A 170 6.84 7.69 -14.35
C ASP A 170 5.67 7.76 -15.33
N TRP A 171 5.90 7.35 -16.58
CA TRP A 171 4.86 7.26 -17.60
C TRP A 171 3.72 6.32 -17.21
N ASP A 172 4.04 5.09 -16.79
CA ASP A 172 3.01 4.12 -16.44
C ASP A 172 2.18 4.59 -15.23
N PHE A 173 2.84 5.21 -14.25
CA PHE A 173 2.17 5.80 -13.10
C PHE A 173 1.27 6.96 -13.51
N ILE A 174 1.78 7.93 -14.27
CA ILE A 174 1.00 9.07 -14.80
C ILE A 174 -0.22 8.58 -15.58
N GLN A 175 -0.05 7.60 -16.47
CA GLN A 175 -1.17 7.06 -17.25
C GLN A 175 -2.22 6.39 -16.37
N ALA A 176 -1.82 5.64 -15.34
CA ALA A 176 -2.75 5.03 -14.39
C ALA A 176 -3.55 6.10 -13.62
N ARG A 177 -2.89 7.15 -13.13
CA ARG A 177 -3.53 8.23 -12.37
C ARG A 177 -4.42 9.12 -13.24
N ALA A 178 -3.98 9.42 -14.47
CA ALA A 178 -4.77 10.14 -15.46
C ALA A 178 -6.01 9.34 -15.88
N ASP A 179 -5.84 8.05 -16.19
CA ASP A 179 -6.96 7.16 -16.52
C ASP A 179 -7.95 7.07 -15.36
N ALA A 180 -7.52 6.96 -14.10
CA ALA A 180 -8.43 6.94 -12.94
C ALA A 180 -9.25 8.23 -12.77
N ASN A 181 -8.83 9.35 -13.36
CA ASN A 181 -9.48 10.67 -13.25
C ASN A 181 -10.19 11.12 -14.54
N SER A 182 -10.45 10.21 -15.49
CA SER A 182 -11.08 10.54 -16.78
C SER A 182 -10.25 11.49 -17.65
N LEU A 183 -8.92 11.53 -17.44
CA LEU A 183 -8.00 12.38 -18.19
C LEU A 183 -7.32 11.60 -19.31
N VAL A 184 -7.01 12.29 -20.40
CA VAL A 184 -6.17 11.78 -21.48
C VAL A 184 -4.90 12.60 -21.59
N THR A 185 -3.79 11.93 -21.89
CA THR A 185 -2.50 12.57 -22.11
C THR A 185 -2.28 12.81 -23.59
N ILE A 186 -2.02 14.05 -23.96
CA ILE A 186 -1.69 14.48 -25.31
C ILE A 186 -0.35 15.20 -25.26
N ILE A 187 0.58 14.77 -26.10
CA ILE A 187 1.90 15.37 -26.19
C ILE A 187 2.06 16.00 -27.58
N ASN A 188 2.48 17.26 -27.59
CA ASN A 188 2.77 18.01 -28.80
C ASN A 188 4.10 18.73 -28.65
N ASP A 189 5.13 18.19 -29.29
CA ASP A 189 6.41 18.87 -29.50
C ASP A 189 7.03 19.34 -28.15
N GLY A 190 7.03 18.45 -27.16
CA GLY A 190 7.49 18.68 -25.78
C GLY A 190 6.40 19.19 -24.81
N GLU A 191 5.30 19.76 -25.30
CA GLU A 191 4.19 20.21 -24.45
C GLU A 191 3.29 19.04 -24.07
N ILE A 192 3.08 18.82 -22.76
CA ILE A 192 2.25 17.74 -22.23
C ILE A 192 0.94 18.31 -21.70
N SER A 193 -0.18 17.89 -22.27
CA SER A 193 -1.53 18.22 -21.79
C SER A 193 -2.21 16.99 -21.23
N ILE A 194 -2.69 17.06 -19.99
CA ILE A 194 -3.41 15.98 -19.31
C ILE A 194 -4.74 16.52 -18.82
N LYS A 195 -5.79 16.29 -19.62
CA LYS A 195 -7.11 16.91 -19.44
C LYS A 195 -8.22 15.94 -19.79
N LYS A 196 -9.46 16.26 -19.43
CA LYS A 196 -10.62 15.49 -19.92
C LYS A 196 -10.70 15.53 -21.45
N PRO A 197 -11.12 14.44 -22.11
CA PRO A 197 -11.40 14.42 -23.54
C PRO A 197 -12.35 15.54 -23.99
N THR A 198 -11.85 16.47 -24.80
CA THR A 198 -12.65 17.56 -25.35
C THR A 198 -13.45 17.11 -26.58
N VAL A 199 -14.75 16.89 -26.39
CA VAL A 199 -15.67 16.44 -27.46
C VAL A 199 -16.44 17.55 -28.15
N SER A 200 -16.38 18.78 -27.62
CA SER A 200 -17.08 19.96 -28.15
C SER A 200 -16.26 20.73 -29.18
N GLU A 201 -14.93 20.62 -29.12
CA GLU A 201 -14.03 21.29 -30.05
C GLU A 201 -13.88 20.48 -31.34
N LYS A 202 -14.08 21.17 -32.48
CA LYS A 202 -13.91 20.60 -33.81
C LYS A 202 -12.62 21.08 -34.44
N THR A 203 -11.97 20.21 -35.19
CA THR A 203 -10.94 20.61 -36.14
C THR A 203 -11.58 21.42 -37.27
N ASP A 204 -10.83 22.36 -37.86
CA ASP A 204 -11.26 23.15 -39.02
C ASP A 204 -11.23 22.35 -40.33
N VAL A 205 -11.64 21.07 -40.28
CA VAL A 205 -11.63 20.12 -41.39
C VAL A 205 -12.93 19.32 -41.40
N ILE A 206 -13.53 19.24 -42.57
CA ILE A 206 -14.64 18.32 -42.86
C ILE A 206 -14.16 17.28 -43.86
N VAL A 207 -14.45 16.01 -43.57
CA VAL A 207 -14.01 14.88 -44.37
C VAL A 207 -15.24 14.24 -45.01
N THR A 208 -15.40 14.44 -46.32
CA THR A 208 -16.60 14.03 -47.05
C THR A 208 -16.34 12.78 -47.90
N TYR A 209 -17.24 11.80 -47.82
CA TYR A 209 -17.18 10.62 -48.69
C TYR A 209 -17.45 10.96 -50.15
N GLY A 210 -16.64 10.38 -51.04
CA GLY A 210 -16.65 10.70 -52.47
C GLY A 210 -15.95 12.00 -52.84
N VAL A 211 -15.38 12.73 -51.87
CA VAL A 211 -14.59 13.95 -52.10
C VAL A 211 -13.20 13.82 -51.49
N ASP A 212 -13.10 13.69 -50.17
CA ASP A 212 -11.83 13.74 -49.43
C ASP A 212 -11.32 12.36 -49.01
N LEU A 213 -12.25 11.44 -48.71
CA LEU A 213 -11.93 10.11 -48.20
C LEU A 213 -11.28 9.21 -49.26
N MET A 214 -10.14 8.63 -48.89
CA MET A 214 -9.40 7.64 -49.66
C MET A 214 -9.65 6.21 -49.14
N ALA A 215 -9.73 6.05 -47.82
CA ALA A 215 -10.05 4.78 -47.18
C ALA A 215 -10.82 5.03 -45.87
N MET A 216 -11.69 4.09 -45.49
CA MET A 216 -12.31 4.10 -44.16
C MET A 216 -12.52 2.67 -43.66
N ASP A 217 -12.41 2.49 -42.35
CA ASP A 217 -12.82 1.30 -41.61
C ASP A 217 -13.40 1.77 -40.28
N LEU A 218 -14.73 1.77 -40.16
CA LEU A 218 -15.46 2.26 -38.99
C LEU A 218 -16.40 1.16 -38.48
N LYS A 219 -16.46 1.01 -37.15
CA LYS A 219 -17.34 0.07 -36.48
C LYS A 219 -18.03 0.72 -35.28
N MET A 220 -19.23 0.25 -35.00
CA MET A 220 -20.02 0.60 -33.82
C MET A 220 -20.10 -0.60 -32.89
N ASP A 221 -19.90 -0.39 -31.60
CA ASP A 221 -19.74 -1.45 -30.60
C ASP A 221 -20.63 -1.21 -29.37
N ALA A 222 -21.43 -2.22 -29.00
CA ALA A 222 -22.31 -2.19 -27.85
C ALA A 222 -21.68 -2.81 -26.59
N ALA A 223 -20.54 -3.51 -26.70
CA ALA A 223 -20.00 -4.34 -25.62
C ALA A 223 -19.63 -3.56 -24.35
N TYR A 224 -19.18 -2.31 -24.52
CA TYR A 224 -18.70 -1.43 -23.45
C TYR A 224 -19.66 -0.25 -23.20
N GLN A 225 -20.92 -0.37 -23.63
CA GLN A 225 -21.96 0.62 -23.35
C GLN A 225 -22.74 0.17 -22.12
N TYR A 226 -22.46 0.79 -20.97
CA TYR A 226 -23.03 0.38 -19.68
C TYR A 226 -24.35 1.09 -19.37
N GLU A 227 -25.30 0.39 -18.75
CA GLU A 227 -26.53 1.03 -18.24
C GLU A 227 -26.23 1.95 -17.05
N ASP A 228 -25.36 1.48 -16.15
CA ASP A 228 -24.77 2.19 -15.02
C ASP A 228 -23.33 1.67 -14.77
N VAL A 229 -22.53 2.51 -14.11
CA VAL A 229 -21.23 2.12 -13.55
C VAL A 229 -21.33 2.40 -12.05
N GLN A 230 -21.29 1.35 -11.25
CA GLN A 230 -21.36 1.43 -9.79
C GLN A 230 -19.95 1.32 -9.20
N ALA A 231 -19.75 1.89 -8.03
CA ALA A 231 -18.49 1.87 -7.31
C ALA A 231 -18.74 1.53 -5.84
N ASN A 232 -18.14 0.45 -5.36
CA ASN A 232 -18.24 -0.01 -3.98
C ASN A 232 -16.87 0.03 -3.30
N PHE A 233 -16.79 0.51 -2.07
CA PHE A 233 -15.54 0.47 -1.32
C PHE A 233 -15.76 0.19 0.15
N TRP A 234 -14.74 -0.35 0.81
CA TRP A 234 -14.76 -0.63 2.23
C TRP A 234 -14.38 0.62 3.04
N ASP A 235 -15.31 1.10 3.87
CA ASP A 235 -15.01 2.07 4.92
C ASP A 235 -14.69 1.29 6.21
N HIS A 236 -13.44 1.35 6.65
CA HIS A 236 -13.02 0.65 7.87
C HIS A 236 -13.44 1.33 9.16
N THR A 237 -13.74 2.64 9.12
CA THR A 237 -14.21 3.40 10.28
C THR A 237 -15.69 3.12 10.51
N ALA A 238 -16.50 3.08 9.44
CA ALA A 238 -17.90 2.66 9.52
C ALA A 238 -18.09 1.14 9.56
N GLN A 239 -17.05 0.36 9.20
CA GLN A 239 -17.09 -1.09 9.01
C GLN A 239 -18.20 -1.55 8.06
N ALA A 240 -18.36 -0.83 6.95
CA ALA A 240 -19.42 -1.06 5.99
C ALA A 240 -18.93 -0.86 4.55
N ILE A 241 -19.67 -1.45 3.61
CA ILE A 241 -19.48 -1.14 2.19
C ILE A 241 -20.23 0.16 1.90
N GLU A 242 -19.49 1.19 1.51
CA GLU A 242 -20.06 2.39 0.92
C GLU A 242 -20.21 2.22 -0.60
N ASN A 243 -21.15 2.96 -1.18
CA ASN A 243 -21.37 2.98 -2.62
C ASN A 243 -21.47 4.40 -3.19
N THR A 244 -21.09 4.51 -4.45
CA THR A 244 -21.30 5.65 -5.33
C THR A 244 -21.51 5.16 -6.76
N ALA A 245 -21.80 6.07 -7.69
CA ALA A 245 -22.02 5.74 -9.09
C ALA A 245 -21.33 6.74 -10.02
N GLY A 246 -20.87 6.25 -11.16
CA GLY A 246 -20.29 7.05 -12.21
C GLY A 246 -21.32 7.98 -12.86
N VAL A 247 -20.90 9.20 -13.15
CA VAL A 247 -21.66 10.22 -13.84
C VAL A 247 -21.60 9.99 -15.35
N LYS A 248 -22.77 10.05 -15.99
CA LYS A 248 -22.86 9.92 -17.45
C LYS A 248 -22.06 11.06 -18.12
N PRO A 249 -21.12 10.73 -19.03
CA PRO A 249 -20.28 11.73 -19.69
C PRO A 249 -21.04 12.48 -20.79
N THR A 250 -20.58 13.68 -21.10
CA THR A 250 -20.92 14.34 -22.38
C THR A 250 -20.10 13.70 -23.50
N VAL A 251 -20.73 13.40 -24.63
CA VAL A 251 -20.09 12.71 -25.77
C VAL A 251 -20.16 13.51 -27.06
N ASN A 252 -19.30 13.17 -28.00
CA ASN A 252 -19.27 13.74 -29.34
C ASN A 252 -20.53 13.38 -30.15
N ALA A 253 -20.97 14.31 -31.01
CA ALA A 253 -22.16 14.18 -31.84
C ALA A 253 -21.89 13.35 -33.10
N GLN A 254 -21.71 12.03 -32.93
CA GLN A 254 -21.47 11.10 -34.04
C GLN A 254 -22.53 9.99 -34.10
N GLY A 255 -23.04 9.72 -35.30
CA GLY A 255 -24.03 8.69 -35.59
C GLY A 255 -25.41 8.96 -35.00
N ASP A 256 -26.39 8.19 -35.45
CA ASP A 256 -27.81 8.27 -35.03
C ASP A 256 -28.21 7.23 -33.95
N VAL A 257 -27.26 6.41 -33.48
CA VAL A 257 -27.48 5.43 -32.40
C VAL A 257 -26.65 5.83 -31.19
N ASP A 258 -27.29 6.35 -30.15
CA ASP A 258 -26.60 6.76 -28.92
C ASP A 258 -26.20 5.58 -28.01
N SER A 259 -25.36 5.89 -27.02
CA SER A 259 -24.89 4.90 -26.03
C SER A 259 -26.03 4.32 -25.18
N ALA A 260 -27.09 5.09 -24.91
CA ALA A 260 -28.23 4.62 -24.13
C ALA A 260 -29.03 3.52 -24.85
N LYS A 261 -29.17 3.62 -26.18
CA LYS A 261 -29.77 2.57 -26.98
C LYS A 261 -28.89 1.34 -27.07
N LEU A 262 -27.56 1.52 -27.15
CA LEU A 262 -26.62 0.42 -27.23
C LEU A 262 -26.46 -0.34 -25.91
N SER A 263 -26.52 0.35 -24.76
CA SER A 263 -26.48 -0.32 -23.45
C SER A 263 -27.66 -1.28 -23.27
N GLY A 264 -28.82 -0.97 -23.88
CA GLY A 264 -29.99 -1.87 -23.91
C GLY A 264 -29.80 -3.19 -24.68
N VAL A 265 -28.69 -3.38 -25.39
CA VAL A 265 -28.38 -4.62 -26.12
C VAL A 265 -27.94 -5.73 -25.16
N LEU A 266 -26.91 -5.45 -24.34
CA LEU A 266 -26.38 -6.40 -23.36
C LEU A 266 -26.96 -6.18 -21.95
N LYS A 267 -27.45 -4.97 -21.66
CA LYS A 267 -27.98 -4.57 -20.34
C LYS A 267 -27.00 -4.86 -19.20
N HIS A 268 -25.72 -4.71 -19.49
CA HIS A 268 -24.66 -4.96 -18.53
C HIS A 268 -24.38 -3.72 -17.69
N LYS A 269 -24.09 -3.96 -16.41
CA LYS A 269 -23.79 -2.99 -15.38
C LYS A 269 -22.36 -3.19 -14.95
N GLU A 270 -21.56 -2.14 -14.94
CA GLU A 270 -20.17 -2.26 -14.52
C GLU A 270 -20.04 -1.96 -13.02
N LEU A 271 -19.17 -2.72 -12.34
CA LEU A 271 -18.91 -2.52 -10.92
C LEU A 271 -17.41 -2.34 -10.69
N VAL A 272 -17.03 -1.16 -10.22
CA VAL A 272 -15.73 -0.91 -9.61
C VAL A 272 -15.83 -1.28 -8.14
N HIS A 273 -14.81 -1.94 -7.62
CA HIS A 273 -14.76 -2.25 -6.20
C HIS A 273 -13.34 -2.13 -5.65
N SER A 274 -13.25 -1.72 -4.38
CA SER A 274 -11.99 -1.71 -3.62
C SER A 274 -12.23 -2.16 -2.18
N SER A 275 -11.33 -2.97 -1.64
CA SER A 275 -11.24 -3.29 -0.22
C SER A 275 -10.35 -2.32 0.56
N THR A 276 -9.66 -1.42 -0.15
CA THR A 276 -8.82 -0.39 0.45
C THR A 276 -9.65 0.83 0.87
N PRO A 277 -9.23 1.56 1.92
CA PRO A 277 -9.93 2.77 2.38
C PRO A 277 -9.58 3.98 1.52
N ILE A 278 -10.04 3.93 0.27
CA ILE A 278 -9.99 5.05 -0.65
C ILE A 278 -11.14 6.02 -0.38
N THR A 279 -10.97 7.26 -0.83
CA THR A 279 -12.01 8.28 -0.66
C THR A 279 -13.15 8.07 -1.65
N LYS A 280 -14.37 8.46 -1.25
CA LYS A 280 -15.56 8.45 -2.11
C LYS A 280 -15.33 9.23 -3.42
N ASP A 281 -14.68 10.38 -3.34
CA ASP A 281 -14.39 11.24 -4.49
C ASP A 281 -13.46 10.55 -5.50
N PHE A 282 -12.47 9.81 -5.01
CA PHE A 282 -11.53 9.09 -5.87
C PHE A 282 -12.22 7.92 -6.61
N ILE A 283 -12.92 7.04 -5.89
CA ILE A 283 -13.57 5.89 -6.54
C ILE A 283 -14.70 6.35 -7.48
N GLN A 284 -15.37 7.47 -7.17
CA GLN A 284 -16.33 8.07 -8.11
C GLN A 284 -15.65 8.57 -9.39
N SER A 285 -14.52 9.27 -9.28
CA SER A 285 -13.74 9.72 -10.46
C SER A 285 -13.30 8.55 -11.33
N TRP A 286 -12.99 7.41 -10.70
CA TRP A 286 -12.65 6.19 -11.40
C TRP A 286 -13.85 5.56 -12.13
N ALA A 287 -15.02 5.51 -11.47
CA ALA A 287 -16.26 5.10 -12.12
C ALA A 287 -16.64 6.00 -13.30
N ASP A 288 -16.49 7.33 -13.15
CA ASP A 288 -16.69 8.31 -14.21
C ASP A 288 -15.80 8.00 -15.43
N SER A 289 -14.55 7.61 -15.19
CA SER A 289 -13.60 7.30 -16.26
C SER A 289 -13.98 6.07 -17.07
N ILE A 290 -14.37 4.98 -16.39
CA ILE A 290 -14.86 3.78 -17.05
C ILE A 290 -16.09 4.13 -17.88
N TYR A 291 -16.97 4.98 -17.34
CA TYR A 291 -18.18 5.38 -18.05
C TYR A 291 -17.87 6.23 -19.28
N GLN A 292 -16.95 7.19 -19.17
CA GLN A 292 -16.47 8.03 -20.26
C GLN A 292 -15.80 7.23 -21.37
N ARG A 293 -14.90 6.32 -21.00
CA ARG A 293 -14.20 5.44 -21.94
C ARG A 293 -15.17 4.55 -22.70
N GLY A 294 -16.11 3.94 -22.00
CA GLY A 294 -17.18 3.15 -22.60
C GLY A 294 -17.88 3.94 -23.71
N HIS A 295 -18.37 5.14 -23.39
CA HIS A 295 -19.04 6.03 -24.33
C HIS A 295 -18.18 6.47 -25.53
N LEU A 296 -16.93 6.89 -25.29
CA LEU A 296 -16.01 7.30 -26.35
C LEU A 296 -15.50 6.12 -27.19
N SER A 297 -15.71 4.89 -26.74
CA SER A 297 -15.43 3.67 -27.48
C SER A 297 -16.61 3.21 -28.34
N ARG A 298 -17.74 3.92 -28.36
CA ARG A 298 -18.97 3.56 -29.09
C ARG A 298 -18.76 3.38 -30.60
N ILE A 299 -18.13 4.36 -31.24
CA ILE A 299 -17.75 4.30 -32.66
C ILE A 299 -16.23 4.39 -32.73
N ARG A 300 -15.60 3.37 -33.30
CA ARG A 300 -14.14 3.29 -33.42
C ARG A 300 -13.74 2.93 -34.83
N GLY A 301 -12.54 3.32 -35.21
CA GLY A 301 -11.99 2.93 -36.50
C GLY A 301 -11.00 3.95 -37.02
N LYS A 302 -10.78 3.96 -38.33
CA LYS A 302 -9.84 4.87 -38.98
C LYS A 302 -10.36 5.37 -40.31
N VAL A 303 -10.01 6.60 -40.64
CA VAL A 303 -10.28 7.25 -41.92
C VAL A 303 -8.98 7.78 -42.48
N THR A 304 -8.77 7.60 -43.78
CA THR A 304 -7.62 8.13 -44.52
C THR A 304 -8.12 9.08 -45.59
N PHE A 305 -7.51 10.26 -45.67
CA PHE A 305 -7.88 11.31 -46.60
C PHE A 305 -6.64 12.12 -47.00
N VAL A 306 -6.83 13.06 -47.94
CA VAL A 306 -5.79 14.03 -48.32
C VAL A 306 -5.21 14.68 -47.07
N GLY A 307 -3.88 14.78 -47.02
CA GLY A 307 -3.17 15.32 -45.86
C GLY A 307 -3.72 16.66 -45.37
N SER A 308 -3.70 16.89 -44.06
CA SER A 308 -4.03 18.20 -43.49
C SER A 308 -3.40 18.35 -42.11
N GLU A 309 -2.77 19.50 -41.90
CA GLU A 309 -2.09 19.89 -40.66
C GLU A 309 -3.07 20.30 -39.55
N LYS A 310 -4.33 20.55 -39.93
CA LYS A 310 -5.39 20.98 -39.00
C LYS A 310 -6.02 19.84 -38.23
N ILE A 311 -5.68 18.60 -38.57
CA ILE A 311 -6.16 17.40 -37.91
C ILE A 311 -5.25 17.10 -36.73
N VAL A 312 -5.78 17.25 -35.53
CA VAL A 312 -5.03 17.10 -34.26
C VAL A 312 -5.76 16.15 -33.31
N VAL A 313 -5.01 15.39 -32.53
CA VAL A 313 -5.56 14.51 -31.48
C VAL A 313 -6.26 15.33 -30.40
N GLY A 314 -7.24 14.72 -29.73
CA GLY A 314 -7.96 15.34 -28.61
C GLY A 314 -9.12 16.25 -29.00
N LYS A 315 -9.39 16.42 -30.30
CA LYS A 315 -10.53 17.15 -30.85
C LYS A 315 -11.42 16.23 -31.66
N THR A 316 -12.49 16.75 -32.23
CA THR A 316 -13.37 16.02 -33.15
C THR A 316 -13.17 16.44 -34.61
N VAL A 317 -13.39 15.53 -35.56
CA VAL A 317 -13.45 15.81 -37.00
C VAL A 317 -14.84 15.48 -37.54
N GLU A 318 -15.39 16.38 -38.37
CA GLU A 318 -16.70 16.16 -38.98
C GLU A 318 -16.59 15.19 -40.15
N LEU A 319 -17.33 14.08 -40.08
CA LEU A 319 -17.50 13.13 -41.18
C LEU A 319 -18.85 13.33 -41.86
N ALA A 320 -18.82 13.53 -43.17
CA ALA A 320 -20.00 13.80 -43.97
C ALA A 320 -20.21 12.77 -45.09
N ALA A 321 -21.48 12.57 -45.44
CA ALA A 321 -21.93 11.71 -46.54
C ALA A 321 -21.52 10.22 -46.46
N ILE A 322 -21.19 9.71 -45.28
CA ILE A 322 -20.92 8.28 -45.02
C ILE A 322 -22.16 7.49 -44.55
N GLY A 323 -23.26 8.18 -44.27
CA GLY A 323 -24.54 7.61 -43.84
C GLY A 323 -24.88 7.95 -42.39
N THR A 324 -26.17 7.94 -42.04
CA THR A 324 -26.66 8.44 -40.73
C THR A 324 -26.05 7.73 -39.53
N ARG A 325 -25.63 6.48 -39.69
CA ARG A 325 -25.02 5.65 -38.64
C ARG A 325 -23.63 6.14 -38.21
N PHE A 326 -22.90 6.84 -39.09
CA PHE A 326 -21.49 7.19 -38.86
C PHE A 326 -21.16 8.67 -39.10
N ASN A 327 -22.06 9.43 -39.75
CA ASN A 327 -21.93 10.88 -39.93
C ASN A 327 -21.76 11.62 -38.59
N GLY A 328 -21.18 12.81 -38.63
CA GLY A 328 -21.03 13.70 -37.48
C GLY A 328 -19.60 13.74 -36.95
N ASP A 329 -19.45 14.17 -35.72
CA ASP A 329 -18.18 14.61 -35.15
C ASP A 329 -17.46 13.44 -34.48
N GLY A 330 -16.49 12.82 -35.14
CA GLY A 330 -15.70 11.74 -34.58
C GLY A 330 -14.54 12.23 -33.71
N TYR A 331 -14.45 11.77 -32.46
CA TYR A 331 -13.33 12.10 -31.57
C TYR A 331 -12.02 11.48 -32.06
N ILE A 332 -10.97 12.28 -32.23
CA ILE A 332 -9.69 11.88 -32.83
C ILE A 332 -8.74 11.41 -31.73
N SER A 333 -8.51 10.09 -31.67
CA SER A 333 -7.59 9.47 -30.72
C SER A 333 -6.18 9.29 -31.29
N LYS A 334 -6.03 9.27 -32.62
CA LYS A 334 -4.73 9.15 -33.29
C LYS A 334 -4.73 9.93 -34.59
N VAL A 335 -3.61 10.57 -34.87
CA VAL A 335 -3.30 11.18 -36.17
C VAL A 335 -2.00 10.60 -36.66
N ARG A 336 -2.01 10.10 -37.90
CA ARG A 336 -0.84 9.58 -38.61
C ARG A 336 -0.70 10.31 -39.94
N HIS A 337 0.34 11.12 -40.08
CA HIS A 337 0.70 11.73 -41.36
C HIS A 337 1.74 10.86 -42.06
N ILE A 338 1.53 10.59 -43.35
CA ILE A 338 2.47 9.86 -44.18
C ILE A 338 2.75 10.70 -45.41
N VAL A 339 4.02 11.04 -45.60
CA VAL A 339 4.55 11.71 -46.79
C VAL A 339 5.43 10.72 -47.52
N LYS A 340 4.99 10.31 -48.70
CA LYS A 340 5.67 9.29 -49.51
C LYS A 340 5.35 9.48 -50.98
N ASP A 341 6.33 9.24 -51.85
CA ASP A 341 6.17 9.34 -53.31
C ASP A 341 5.57 10.70 -53.75
N GLY A 342 5.92 11.77 -53.05
CA GLY A 342 5.43 13.14 -53.29
C GLY A 342 3.99 13.41 -52.84
N GLN A 343 3.32 12.43 -52.22
CA GLN A 343 1.96 12.54 -51.71
C GLN A 343 1.93 12.64 -50.19
N TRP A 344 0.98 13.41 -49.67
CA TRP A 344 0.70 13.50 -48.24
C TRP A 344 -0.70 12.97 -47.94
N THR A 345 -0.76 11.99 -47.05
CA THR A 345 -1.99 11.42 -46.54
C THR A 345 -2.07 11.59 -45.02
N THR A 346 -3.28 11.81 -44.51
CA THR A 346 -3.57 11.79 -43.08
C THR A 346 -4.50 10.62 -42.78
N GLU A 347 -4.10 9.77 -41.85
CA GLU A 347 -4.96 8.76 -41.23
C GLU A 347 -5.36 9.26 -39.83
N ALA A 348 -6.66 9.45 -39.60
CA ALA A 348 -7.21 9.76 -38.29
C ALA A 348 -7.91 8.52 -37.72
N SER A 349 -7.51 8.07 -36.52
CA SER A 349 -8.29 7.06 -35.80
C SER A 349 -9.30 7.74 -34.89
N LEU A 350 -10.51 7.18 -34.88
CA LEU A 350 -11.67 7.72 -34.17
C LEU A 350 -12.02 6.85 -32.96
N GLY A 351 -12.52 7.51 -31.92
CA GLY A 351 -12.95 6.91 -30.66
C GLY A 351 -11.77 6.50 -29.76
N LEU A 352 -12.04 6.35 -28.47
CA LEU A 352 -11.03 5.90 -27.50
C LEU A 352 -10.88 4.37 -27.48
N PRO A 353 -9.68 3.84 -27.16
CA PRO A 353 -9.50 2.44 -26.86
C PRO A 353 -10.37 1.99 -25.68
N GLN A 354 -10.95 0.80 -25.79
CA GLN A 354 -11.89 0.26 -24.80
C GLN A 354 -11.24 -0.08 -23.46
N ARG A 355 -9.97 -0.48 -23.46
CA ARG A 355 -9.19 -0.85 -22.28
C ARG A 355 -8.35 0.33 -21.80
N THR A 356 -8.15 0.42 -20.50
CA THR A 356 -7.23 1.38 -19.88
C THR A 356 -5.77 1.05 -20.21
N HIS A 357 -4.85 1.94 -19.85
CA HIS A 357 -3.41 1.72 -20.05
C HIS A 357 -2.93 0.44 -19.35
N LEU A 358 -3.24 0.25 -18.07
CA LEU A 358 -2.79 -0.90 -17.29
C LEU A 358 -3.41 -2.23 -17.77
N GLU A 359 -4.66 -2.23 -18.25
CA GLU A 359 -5.29 -3.41 -18.85
C GLU A 359 -4.68 -3.82 -20.19
N ARG A 360 -4.15 -2.84 -20.94
CA ARG A 360 -3.51 -3.07 -22.25
C ARG A 360 -2.05 -3.50 -22.11
N TYR A 361 -1.37 -3.06 -21.06
CA TYR A 361 0.04 -3.31 -20.81
C TYR A 361 0.28 -3.99 -19.44
N PRO A 362 -0.21 -5.23 -19.23
CA PRO A 362 -0.09 -5.92 -17.94
C PRO A 362 1.36 -6.28 -17.57
N LEU A 363 2.32 -6.15 -18.49
CA LEU A 363 3.76 -6.31 -18.21
C LEU A 363 4.37 -5.10 -17.49
N ALA A 364 3.67 -3.95 -17.45
CA ALA A 364 4.10 -2.80 -16.65
C ALA A 364 4.02 -3.11 -15.14
N THR A 365 2.99 -3.85 -14.73
CA THR A 365 2.79 -4.47 -13.39
C THR A 365 1.52 -5.33 -13.47
N PRO A 366 1.39 -6.47 -12.75
CA PRO A 366 0.12 -7.19 -12.67
C PRO A 366 -0.99 -6.25 -12.19
N LEU A 367 -2.23 -6.45 -12.68
CA LEU A 367 -3.40 -5.67 -12.24
C LEU A 367 -3.64 -5.90 -10.75
N GLY A 368 -3.26 -4.93 -9.93
CA GLY A 368 -3.62 -4.79 -8.51
C GLY A 368 -4.19 -3.40 -8.28
N ALA A 369 -4.71 -3.15 -7.07
CA ALA A 369 -5.51 -1.98 -6.74
C ALA A 369 -6.64 -1.71 -7.75
N GLY A 370 -7.24 -2.80 -8.23
CA GLY A 370 -8.23 -2.89 -9.30
C GLY A 370 -7.86 -2.21 -10.64
N GLY A 371 -6.61 -1.82 -10.86
CA GLY A 371 -6.15 -1.16 -12.09
C GLY A 371 -6.05 0.37 -12.02
N SER A 372 -6.09 0.95 -10.82
CA SER A 372 -5.93 2.40 -10.59
C SER A 372 -4.49 2.83 -10.26
N LEU A 373 -3.60 1.90 -9.93
CA LEU A 373 -2.17 2.12 -9.77
C LEU A 373 -1.35 0.83 -9.99
N PRO A 374 -0.02 0.93 -10.21
CA PRO A 374 0.89 -0.22 -10.22
C PRO A 374 0.81 -1.04 -8.92
N ALA A 375 0.73 -2.36 -9.05
CA ALA A 375 0.53 -3.27 -7.91
C ALA A 375 1.83 -3.69 -7.22
N ILE A 376 1.75 -3.94 -5.91
CA ILE A 376 2.79 -4.66 -5.15
C ILE A 376 2.37 -6.11 -4.92
N GLY A 377 3.15 -7.06 -5.43
CA GLY A 377 2.86 -8.47 -5.32
C GLY A 377 3.63 -9.14 -4.18
N GLY A 378 2.95 -10.07 -3.49
CA GLY A 378 3.57 -10.90 -2.45
C GLY A 378 3.78 -10.17 -1.12
N LEU A 379 4.36 -10.89 -0.16
CA LEU A 379 4.67 -10.34 1.16
C LEU A 379 5.98 -9.55 1.11
N GLN A 380 6.03 -8.45 1.86
CA GLN A 380 7.20 -7.59 1.93
C GLN A 380 7.68 -7.47 3.37
N HIS A 381 8.97 -7.18 3.56
CA HIS A 381 9.50 -6.85 4.87
C HIS A 381 9.24 -5.37 5.16
N GLY A 382 8.94 -5.06 6.42
CA GLY A 382 8.89 -3.72 6.95
C GLY A 382 9.79 -3.59 8.17
N VAL A 383 10.25 -2.38 8.44
CA VAL A 383 10.96 -2.04 9.68
C VAL A 383 10.14 -1.02 10.44
N VAL A 384 9.80 -1.32 11.69
CA VAL A 384 8.99 -0.42 12.53
C VAL A 384 9.77 0.87 12.82
N ILE A 385 9.16 2.02 12.56
CA ILE A 385 9.72 3.34 12.84
C ILE A 385 9.06 3.95 14.08
N GLN A 386 7.74 3.84 14.20
CA GLN A 386 6.96 4.48 15.27
C GLN A 386 5.66 3.71 15.55
N ILE A 387 5.27 3.64 16.82
CA ILE A 387 4.12 2.85 17.30
C ILE A 387 3.03 3.67 17.99
N HIS A 388 3.21 4.99 18.11
CA HIS A 388 2.29 5.90 18.78
C HIS A 388 1.95 7.09 17.86
N GLU A 389 0.98 7.92 18.26
CA GLU A 389 0.61 9.15 17.52
C GLU A 389 0.16 8.89 16.07
N ASP A 390 -0.57 7.80 15.84
CA ASP A 390 -1.27 7.57 14.58
C ASP A 390 -2.21 8.77 14.30
N PRO A 391 -2.01 9.53 13.21
CA PRO A 391 -2.81 10.72 12.89
C PRO A 391 -4.32 10.46 12.78
N ASP A 392 -4.70 9.24 12.43
CA ASP A 392 -6.11 8.86 12.26
C ASP A 392 -6.67 8.11 13.49
N GLY A 393 -5.82 7.79 14.49
CA GLY A 393 -6.25 7.04 15.67
C GLY A 393 -6.70 5.61 15.38
N GLU A 394 -6.23 5.01 14.28
CA GLU A 394 -6.66 3.71 13.75
C GLU A 394 -5.75 2.56 14.21
N TYR A 395 -5.04 2.76 15.33
CA TYR A 395 -4.12 1.79 15.94
C TYR A 395 -3.02 1.28 14.99
N ARG A 396 -2.63 2.11 14.01
CA ARG A 396 -1.60 1.78 13.01
C ARG A 396 -0.20 1.94 13.58
N VAL A 397 0.75 1.25 12.95
CA VAL A 397 2.18 1.35 13.21
C VAL A 397 2.87 1.91 11.97
N LEU A 398 3.74 2.90 12.15
CA LEU A 398 4.51 3.47 11.06
C LEU A 398 5.68 2.53 10.74
N VAL A 399 5.77 2.08 9.49
CA VAL A 399 6.83 1.17 9.04
C VAL A 399 7.58 1.76 7.84
N ASN A 400 8.89 1.59 7.79
CA ASN A 400 9.64 1.76 6.57
C ASN A 400 9.49 0.48 5.74
N ILE A 401 9.22 0.62 4.44
CA ILE A 401 9.22 -0.51 3.50
C ILE A 401 10.54 -0.42 2.71
N PRO A 402 11.57 -1.23 3.02
CA PRO A 402 12.94 -0.99 2.55
C PRO A 402 13.07 -0.97 1.03
N ILE A 403 12.25 -1.78 0.33
CA ILE A 403 12.25 -1.86 -1.13
C ILE A 403 11.65 -0.60 -1.81
N ILE A 404 10.91 0.22 -1.06
CA ILE A 404 10.29 1.46 -1.53
C ILE A 404 11.16 2.65 -1.16
N ASP A 405 11.63 2.72 0.08
CA ASP A 405 12.08 3.96 0.70
C ASP A 405 13.44 3.85 1.43
N ASN A 406 14.27 2.88 1.01
CA ASN A 406 15.68 2.70 1.43
C ASN A 406 16.00 2.92 2.93
N LEU A 407 15.08 2.58 3.85
CA LEU A 407 15.22 2.71 5.32
C LEU A 407 15.32 4.12 5.93
N GLU A 408 15.42 5.19 5.14
CA GLU A 408 15.61 6.56 5.66
C GLU A 408 14.43 7.52 5.47
N GLY A 409 13.38 7.13 4.74
CA GLY A 409 12.26 8.02 4.49
C GLY A 409 11.11 7.95 5.51
N GLU A 410 10.05 8.72 5.22
CA GLU A 410 8.96 9.07 6.14
C GLU A 410 8.05 7.89 6.53
N GLY A 411 8.16 6.75 5.84
CA GLY A 411 7.47 5.52 6.19
C GLY A 411 5.97 5.50 5.84
N VAL A 412 5.34 4.38 6.15
CA VAL A 412 4.00 4.03 5.70
C VAL A 412 3.22 3.51 6.90
N TRP A 413 2.14 4.20 7.29
CA TRP A 413 1.25 3.68 8.35
C TRP A 413 0.60 2.37 7.89
N ALA A 414 0.81 1.31 8.68
CA ALA A 414 0.30 -0.04 8.45
C ALA A 414 -0.64 -0.46 9.58
N ARG A 415 -1.78 -1.05 9.23
CA ARG A 415 -2.65 -1.68 10.23
C ARG A 415 -2.01 -2.95 10.77
N MET A 416 -2.34 -3.29 12.01
CA MET A 416 -1.80 -4.47 12.69
C MET A 416 -2.82 -5.60 12.74
N SER A 417 -2.43 -6.79 12.25
CA SER A 417 -3.18 -8.02 12.51
C SER A 417 -2.90 -8.50 13.93
N HIS A 418 -3.96 -8.64 14.72
CA HIS A 418 -3.89 -9.16 16.09
C HIS A 418 -4.54 -10.55 16.15
N VAL A 419 -4.05 -11.41 17.04
CA VAL A 419 -4.59 -12.78 17.23
C VAL A 419 -6.05 -12.76 17.67
N TYR A 420 -6.41 -11.81 18.54
CA TYR A 420 -7.78 -11.55 18.96
C TYR A 420 -7.92 -10.06 19.28
N ALA A 421 -8.90 -9.42 18.65
CA ALA A 421 -9.22 -8.00 18.86
C ALA A 421 -10.73 -7.81 18.81
N THR A 422 -11.28 -7.22 19.86
CA THR A 422 -12.66 -6.74 19.97
C THR A 422 -12.66 -5.46 20.82
N GLU A 423 -13.82 -4.81 20.95
CA GLU A 423 -13.99 -3.66 21.85
C GLU A 423 -13.54 -4.01 23.28
N ASP A 424 -12.62 -3.22 23.84
CA ASP A 424 -12.03 -3.33 25.18
C ASP A 424 -11.41 -4.69 25.56
N CYS A 425 -11.15 -5.58 24.60
CA CYS A 425 -10.58 -6.89 24.88
C CYS A 425 -9.73 -7.42 23.71
N GLY A 426 -8.58 -8.01 24.00
CA GLY A 426 -7.72 -8.59 22.98
C GLY A 426 -6.31 -8.89 23.44
N PHE A 427 -5.50 -9.43 22.53
CA PHE A 427 -4.05 -9.49 22.67
C PHE A 427 -3.45 -8.21 22.11
N VAL A 428 -2.94 -7.35 22.98
CA VAL A 428 -2.36 -6.06 22.59
C VAL A 428 -0.83 -6.17 22.65
N PHE A 429 -0.23 -6.61 21.54
CA PHE A 429 1.21 -6.72 21.38
C PHE A 429 1.66 -5.88 20.20
N TYR A 430 2.18 -4.69 20.49
CA TYR A 430 2.84 -3.87 19.49
C TYR A 430 4.28 -4.35 19.28
N PRO A 431 4.79 -4.36 18.04
CA PRO A 431 6.20 -4.56 17.80
C PRO A 431 7.01 -3.39 18.38
N GLU A 432 8.28 -3.59 18.61
CA GLU A 432 9.18 -2.53 19.08
C GLU A 432 9.74 -1.72 17.91
N VAL A 433 10.16 -0.48 18.17
CA VAL A 433 10.86 0.31 17.15
C VAL A 433 12.13 -0.39 16.68
N GLY A 434 12.26 -0.47 15.35
CA GLY A 434 13.30 -1.17 14.63
C GLY A 434 13.07 -2.68 14.45
N ASP A 435 11.95 -3.24 14.92
CA ASP A 435 11.59 -4.63 14.65
C ASP A 435 11.31 -4.86 13.17
N GLU A 436 11.65 -6.06 12.72
CA GLU A 436 11.32 -6.54 11.39
C GLU A 436 9.93 -7.17 11.41
N VAL A 437 9.05 -6.67 10.55
CA VAL A 437 7.67 -7.13 10.41
C VAL A 437 7.39 -7.59 8.99
N LEU A 438 6.43 -8.49 8.85
CA LEU A 438 5.96 -8.99 7.56
C LEU A 438 4.68 -8.24 7.15
N LEU A 439 4.68 -7.69 5.94
CA LEU A 439 3.61 -6.86 5.39
C LEU A 439 2.86 -7.61 4.28
N GLY A 440 1.54 -7.65 4.39
CA GLY A 440 0.62 -7.88 3.28
C GLY A 440 0.00 -6.57 2.82
N PHE A 441 -0.59 -6.52 1.63
CA PHE A 441 -1.16 -5.28 1.06
C PHE A 441 -2.60 -5.54 0.61
N LEU A 442 -3.53 -4.73 1.10
CA LEU A 442 -4.94 -4.81 0.70
C LEU A 442 -5.07 -4.50 -0.79
N ASP A 443 -5.77 -5.35 -1.55
CA ASP A 443 -5.87 -5.33 -3.01
C ASP A 443 -4.53 -5.24 -3.78
N ASN A 444 -3.40 -5.62 -3.18
CA ASN A 444 -2.06 -5.38 -3.75
C ASN A 444 -1.75 -3.87 -3.97
N ASP A 445 -2.37 -2.99 -3.19
CA ASP A 445 -2.10 -1.55 -3.19
C ASP A 445 -0.94 -1.23 -2.22
N PRO A 446 0.21 -0.74 -2.73
CA PRO A 446 1.37 -0.42 -1.87
C PRO A 446 1.07 0.60 -0.78
N THR A 447 0.04 1.43 -0.95
CA THR A 447 -0.38 2.47 0.01
C THR A 447 -0.96 1.91 1.30
N TYR A 448 -1.53 0.70 1.25
CA TYR A 448 -2.32 0.11 2.35
C TYR A 448 -1.73 -1.22 2.86
N PRO A 449 -0.54 -1.18 3.50
CA PRO A 449 0.04 -2.34 4.14
C PRO A 449 -0.71 -2.74 5.43
N VAL A 450 -0.65 -4.03 5.72
CA VAL A 450 -1.08 -4.66 6.96
C VAL A 450 0.07 -5.51 7.49
N ILE A 451 0.47 -5.27 8.73
CA ILE A 451 1.42 -6.12 9.46
C ILE A 451 0.72 -7.44 9.79
N LEU A 452 1.26 -8.53 9.27
CA LEU A 452 0.76 -9.89 9.50
C LEU A 452 1.43 -10.56 10.70
N GLY A 453 2.61 -10.06 11.10
CA GLY A 453 3.38 -10.56 12.23
C GLY A 453 4.81 -10.03 12.24
N SER A 454 5.55 -10.39 13.27
CA SER A 454 6.97 -10.04 13.45
C SER A 454 7.87 -11.22 13.12
N LEU A 455 9.10 -10.95 12.70
CA LEU A 455 10.09 -11.96 12.37
C LEU A 455 11.30 -11.89 13.30
N TYR A 456 11.78 -13.05 13.74
CA TYR A 456 13.09 -13.18 14.36
C TYR A 456 14.19 -13.22 13.29
N SER A 457 15.38 -12.75 13.65
CA SER A 457 16.55 -12.75 12.76
C SER A 457 17.85 -12.98 13.55
N SER A 458 18.98 -13.12 12.85
CA SER A 458 20.28 -13.22 13.51
C SER A 458 20.64 -11.98 14.35
N LYS A 459 20.05 -10.82 14.04
CA LYS A 459 20.18 -9.58 14.83
C LYS A 459 19.16 -9.50 15.97
N ARG A 460 17.96 -10.07 15.79
CA ARG A 460 16.90 -10.14 16.80
C ARG A 460 16.65 -11.61 17.15
N LYS A 461 17.51 -12.15 18.01
CA LYS A 461 17.45 -13.54 18.46
C LYS A 461 16.45 -13.70 19.60
N ILE A 462 15.94 -14.91 19.78
CA ILE A 462 15.28 -15.33 21.01
C ILE A 462 16.38 -15.40 22.09
N THR A 463 16.23 -14.63 23.17
CA THR A 463 17.25 -14.49 24.24
C THR A 463 16.92 -15.26 25.51
N THR A 464 15.77 -15.92 25.59
CA THR A 464 15.51 -16.88 26.67
C THR A 464 16.50 -18.03 26.54
N GLU A 465 16.90 -18.66 27.66
CA GLU A 465 17.88 -19.76 27.69
C GLU A 465 17.45 -20.96 26.80
N GLU A 466 16.20 -20.95 26.34
CA GLU A 466 15.57 -21.95 25.49
C GLU A 466 15.36 -21.42 24.06
N ALA A 467 16.36 -20.74 23.50
CA ALA A 467 16.42 -20.55 22.05
C ALA A 467 16.44 -21.95 21.41
N HIS A 468 15.25 -22.43 21.03
CA HIS A 468 15.00 -23.78 20.54
C HIS A 468 16.06 -24.16 19.50
N ASP A 469 16.94 -25.11 19.84
CA ASP A 469 17.74 -25.79 18.83
C ASP A 469 16.75 -26.57 17.96
N PRO A 470 16.68 -26.35 16.63
CA PRO A 470 15.77 -27.09 15.77
C PRO A 470 15.93 -28.62 15.85
N ALA A 471 17.04 -29.13 16.40
CA ALA A 471 17.29 -30.54 16.63
C ALA A 471 16.62 -31.11 17.90
N ASP A 472 16.21 -30.27 18.84
CA ASP A 472 15.62 -30.70 20.12
C ASP A 472 14.08 -30.82 20.04
N PRO A 473 13.46 -31.67 20.87
CA PRO A 473 12.00 -31.72 20.98
C PRO A 473 11.38 -30.40 21.47
N ASN A 474 10.29 -29.96 20.83
CA ASN A 474 9.59 -28.71 21.12
C ASN A 474 8.65 -28.79 22.35
N TYR A 475 9.21 -29.08 23.52
CA TYR A 475 8.45 -29.18 24.77
C TYR A 475 8.24 -27.83 25.45
N MET A 476 9.17 -26.89 25.28
CA MET A 476 9.09 -25.57 25.89
C MET A 476 8.42 -24.54 24.97
N LYS A 477 7.44 -23.81 25.50
CA LYS A 477 6.78 -22.66 24.85
C LYS A 477 6.75 -21.51 25.84
N ALA A 478 6.90 -20.27 25.37
CA ALA A 478 6.89 -19.12 26.26
C ALA A 478 6.25 -17.88 25.63
N ILE A 479 5.74 -17.00 26.50
CA ILE A 479 5.46 -15.60 26.19
C ILE A 479 6.47 -14.78 26.98
N SER A 480 7.37 -14.09 26.27
CA SER A 480 8.52 -13.42 26.87
C SER A 480 8.53 -11.94 26.52
N PHE A 481 8.77 -11.11 27.54
CA PHE A 481 8.84 -9.66 27.50
C PHE A 481 10.17 -9.18 28.11
N ASN A 482 10.50 -7.89 27.90
CA ASN A 482 11.69 -7.26 28.48
C ASN A 482 12.97 -8.12 28.32
N LYS A 483 13.21 -8.61 27.09
CA LYS A 483 14.37 -9.47 26.74
C LYS A 483 14.47 -10.78 27.56
N GLY A 484 13.34 -11.34 27.99
CA GLY A 484 13.28 -12.58 28.78
C GLY A 484 13.18 -12.37 30.28
N LYS A 485 13.22 -11.13 30.75
CA LYS A 485 13.17 -10.82 32.18
C LYS A 485 11.77 -10.96 32.76
N LEU A 486 10.72 -10.71 31.98
CA LEU A 486 9.34 -11.00 32.35
C LEU A 486 8.82 -12.07 31.40
N ARG A 487 8.40 -13.23 31.91
CA ARG A 487 8.02 -14.35 31.04
C ARG A 487 7.01 -15.29 31.68
N LEU A 488 6.18 -15.88 30.83
CA LEU A 488 5.36 -17.05 31.12
C LEU A 488 5.94 -18.23 30.36
N GLU A 489 6.26 -19.32 31.05
CA GLU A 489 6.86 -20.53 30.49
C GLU A 489 5.93 -21.72 30.65
N PHE A 490 5.90 -22.56 29.61
CA PHE A 490 5.13 -23.78 29.53
C PHE A 490 6.05 -24.91 29.06
N VAL A 491 6.36 -25.84 29.94
CA VAL A 491 7.09 -27.07 29.61
C VAL A 491 6.06 -28.20 29.53
N ASP A 492 5.94 -28.80 28.34
CA ASP A 492 5.02 -29.90 28.02
C ASP A 492 5.85 -31.08 27.50
N GLU A 493 6.72 -31.61 28.36
CA GLU A 493 7.44 -32.84 28.10
C GLU A 493 6.59 -34.02 28.62
N PRO A 494 6.50 -35.16 27.90
CA PRO A 494 5.77 -36.32 28.40
C PRO A 494 6.20 -36.73 29.81
N GLY A 495 5.31 -36.56 30.79
CA GLY A 495 5.57 -36.86 32.21
C GLY A 495 6.18 -35.71 33.01
N LYS A 496 6.47 -34.55 32.40
CA LYS A 496 6.90 -33.32 33.07
C LYS A 496 6.13 -32.13 32.52
N ASN A 497 5.14 -31.67 33.27
CA ASN A 497 4.43 -30.45 32.97
C ASN A 497 4.83 -29.38 33.96
N ILE A 498 5.32 -28.25 33.46
CA ILE A 498 5.75 -27.14 34.30
C ILE A 498 5.16 -25.84 33.74
N PHE A 499 4.55 -25.06 34.62
CA PHE A 499 4.07 -23.71 34.32
C PHE A 499 4.78 -22.71 35.24
N LYS A 500 5.40 -21.69 34.65
CA LYS A 500 6.08 -20.63 35.42
C LYS A 500 5.65 -19.24 34.98
N LEU A 501 5.50 -18.34 35.94
CA LEU A 501 5.52 -16.89 35.75
C LEU A 501 6.76 -16.35 36.45
N ILE A 502 7.62 -15.63 35.74
CA ILE A 502 8.88 -15.12 36.27
C ILE A 502 9.01 -13.63 35.92
N THR A 503 9.49 -12.83 36.88
CA THR A 503 9.75 -11.40 36.72
C THR A 503 11.25 -11.07 36.73
N GLU A 504 11.60 -9.80 36.50
CA GLU A 504 12.99 -9.37 36.34
C GLU A 504 13.87 -9.68 37.56
N ASP A 505 13.30 -9.58 38.76
CA ASP A 505 13.99 -9.86 40.03
C ASP A 505 13.80 -11.32 40.50
N GLU A 506 13.48 -12.23 39.57
CA GLU A 506 13.26 -13.67 39.82
C GLU A 506 12.08 -13.98 40.76
N MET A 507 11.21 -13.02 41.08
CA MET A 507 9.94 -13.34 41.73
C MET A 507 9.14 -14.27 40.83
N MET A 508 8.64 -15.37 41.39
CA MET A 508 8.09 -16.46 40.61
C MET A 508 6.86 -17.12 41.22
N ILE A 509 6.00 -17.62 40.32
CA ILE A 509 4.99 -18.63 40.63
C ILE A 509 5.26 -19.83 39.74
N GLU A 510 5.39 -21.01 40.33
CA GLU A 510 5.67 -22.26 39.62
C GLU A 510 4.67 -23.34 40.03
N VAL A 511 4.13 -24.06 39.04
CA VAL A 511 3.45 -25.35 39.19
C VAL A 511 4.29 -26.39 38.46
N ASN A 512 4.70 -27.43 39.15
CA ASN A 512 5.64 -28.43 38.63
C ASN A 512 5.16 -29.84 38.94
N ASP A 513 4.63 -30.52 37.94
CA ASP A 513 4.12 -31.90 38.05
C ASP A 513 5.25 -32.94 38.22
N ASP A 514 6.47 -32.64 37.79
CA ASP A 514 7.62 -33.57 37.92
C ASP A 514 8.10 -33.62 39.38
N ALA A 515 8.11 -32.47 40.05
CA ALA A 515 8.48 -32.36 41.45
C ALA A 515 7.29 -32.54 42.42
N ASP A 516 6.05 -32.62 41.92
CA ASP A 516 4.81 -32.54 42.68
C ASP A 516 4.76 -31.27 43.58
N THR A 517 5.15 -30.11 43.05
CA THR A 517 5.25 -28.85 43.82
C THR A 517 4.47 -27.67 43.25
N ILE A 518 4.01 -26.79 44.15
CA ILE A 518 3.58 -25.43 43.82
C ILE A 518 4.39 -24.44 44.67
N THR A 519 5.04 -23.47 44.02
CA THR A 519 5.94 -22.51 44.68
C THR A 519 5.54 -21.08 44.35
N ILE A 520 5.48 -20.21 45.36
CA ILE A 520 5.45 -18.75 45.23
C ILE A 520 6.69 -18.23 45.95
N ASP A 521 7.61 -17.62 45.20
CA ASP A 521 8.90 -17.20 45.73
C ASP A 521 9.17 -15.73 45.43
N ASP A 522 9.61 -15.01 46.47
CA ASP A 522 10.13 -13.64 46.42
C ASP A 522 11.54 -13.68 47.02
N PRO A 523 12.57 -13.96 46.19
CA PRO A 523 13.93 -14.10 46.67
C PRO A 523 14.52 -12.78 47.19
N VAL A 524 14.03 -11.64 46.70
CA VAL A 524 14.47 -10.30 47.12
C VAL A 524 14.10 -10.03 48.57
N ASN A 525 12.85 -10.31 48.94
CA ASN A 525 12.37 -10.13 50.32
C ASN A 525 12.41 -11.42 51.15
N LYS A 526 12.93 -12.51 50.58
CA LYS A 526 13.09 -13.83 51.22
C LYS A 526 11.78 -14.39 51.78
N ASN A 527 10.68 -14.17 51.07
CA ASN A 527 9.37 -14.73 51.41
C ASN A 527 9.08 -15.89 50.46
N ASN A 528 8.54 -17.00 51.00
CA ASN A 528 8.30 -18.20 50.23
C ASN A 528 7.04 -18.94 50.70
N ILE A 529 6.28 -19.49 49.75
CA ILE A 529 5.23 -20.48 50.00
C ILE A 529 5.54 -21.70 49.13
N LEU A 530 5.70 -22.86 49.76
CA LEU A 530 5.96 -24.14 49.10
C LEU A 530 4.88 -25.15 49.50
N LEU A 531 4.24 -25.76 48.49
CA LEU A 531 3.40 -26.93 48.62
C LEU A 531 4.14 -28.10 47.98
N ASP A 532 4.32 -29.18 48.73
CA ASP A 532 5.04 -30.37 48.27
C ASP A 532 4.52 -31.64 48.96
N SER A 533 5.20 -32.77 48.75
CA SER A 533 4.89 -34.04 49.40
C SER A 533 5.04 -34.05 50.93
N ALA A 534 5.77 -33.09 51.50
CA ALA A 534 5.93 -32.92 52.95
C ALA A 534 4.82 -32.06 53.58
N GLY A 535 4.12 -31.25 52.79
CA GLY A 535 2.95 -30.47 53.20
C GLY A 535 2.97 -29.05 52.64
N VAL A 536 2.69 -28.06 53.51
CA VAL A 536 2.72 -26.63 53.15
C VAL A 536 3.64 -25.89 54.10
N THR A 537 4.62 -25.18 53.54
CA THR A 537 5.55 -24.32 54.30
C THR A 537 5.37 -22.86 53.87
N MET A 538 5.32 -21.95 54.83
CA MET A 538 5.32 -20.50 54.61
C MET A 538 6.48 -19.87 55.40
N THR A 539 7.38 -19.20 54.69
CA THR A 539 8.52 -18.47 55.27
C THR A 539 8.33 -16.98 55.03
N VAL A 540 8.51 -16.18 56.08
CA VAL A 540 8.39 -14.71 56.05
C VAL A 540 9.60 -14.11 56.75
N ASP A 541 10.36 -13.24 56.07
CA ASP A 541 11.60 -12.64 56.62
C ASP A 541 11.32 -11.60 57.72
N LYS A 542 10.19 -10.91 57.61
CA LYS A 542 9.74 -9.88 58.55
C LYS A 542 8.44 -10.30 59.25
N ASP A 543 7.48 -9.38 59.37
CA ASP A 543 6.26 -9.61 60.14
C ASP A 543 5.18 -10.34 59.32
N LEU A 544 4.67 -11.46 59.85
CA LEU A 544 3.41 -12.06 59.39
C LEU A 544 2.26 -11.50 60.23
N THR A 545 1.39 -10.69 59.63
CA THR A 545 0.19 -10.16 60.29
C THR A 545 -1.07 -10.85 59.79
N ILE A 546 -1.89 -11.37 60.71
CA ILE A 546 -3.19 -11.99 60.42
C ILE A 546 -4.29 -11.19 61.15
N ASP A 547 -4.86 -10.17 60.47
CA ASP A 547 -5.99 -9.36 60.98
C ASP A 547 -7.31 -9.85 60.38
N VAL A 548 -8.15 -10.49 61.20
CA VAL A 548 -9.43 -11.07 60.79
C VAL A 548 -10.55 -10.44 61.59
N LYS A 549 -11.57 -9.91 60.91
CA LYS A 549 -12.76 -9.31 61.57
C LYS A 549 -13.75 -10.36 62.11
N GLY A 550 -13.71 -11.56 61.55
CA GLY A 550 -14.43 -12.73 62.04
C GLY A 550 -13.56 -13.63 62.92
N ASP A 551 -13.88 -14.92 62.95
CA ASP A 551 -13.14 -15.90 63.74
C ASP A 551 -11.99 -16.53 62.96
N ILE A 552 -10.87 -16.80 63.64
CA ILE A 552 -9.83 -17.73 63.19
C ILE A 552 -10.01 -19.04 63.97
N LYS A 553 -10.15 -20.16 63.25
CA LYS A 553 -10.24 -21.51 63.85
C LYS A 553 -9.06 -22.35 63.40
N MET A 554 -8.27 -22.84 64.36
CA MET A 554 -7.12 -23.72 64.11
C MET A 554 -7.36 -25.09 64.74
N THR A 555 -7.16 -26.17 64.00
CA THR A 555 -7.35 -27.54 64.48
C THR A 555 -6.26 -28.43 63.90
N ALA A 556 -5.57 -29.19 64.75
CA ALA A 556 -4.53 -30.13 64.33
C ALA A 556 -4.79 -31.50 64.96
N GLY A 557 -4.65 -32.57 64.16
CA GLY A 557 -4.88 -33.94 64.62
C GLY A 557 -3.75 -34.53 65.48
N LYS A 558 -2.55 -33.92 65.45
CA LYS A 558 -1.39 -34.35 66.24
C LYS A 558 -1.01 -33.31 67.29
N GLY A 559 -0.66 -32.10 66.87
CA GLY A 559 -0.26 -31.04 67.79
C GLY A 559 -0.14 -29.69 67.12
N ILE A 560 -0.11 -28.64 67.93
CA ILE A 560 0.20 -27.26 67.54
C ILE A 560 1.39 -26.83 68.39
N ALA A 561 2.48 -26.40 67.77
CA ALA A 561 3.64 -25.83 68.44
C ALA A 561 3.67 -24.31 68.20
N MET A 562 3.93 -23.54 69.24
CA MET A 562 4.08 -22.08 69.18
C MET A 562 5.36 -21.70 69.91
N GLU A 563 6.34 -21.18 69.18
CA GLU A 563 7.65 -20.83 69.72
C GLU A 563 8.01 -19.41 69.28
N ALA A 564 8.51 -18.59 70.21
CA ALA A 564 9.02 -17.24 69.92
C ALA A 564 10.24 -16.96 70.80
N THR A 565 11.26 -16.31 70.24
CA THR A 565 12.47 -15.91 70.98
C THR A 565 12.19 -14.82 72.02
N ASN A 566 11.25 -13.93 71.70
CA ASN A 566 10.82 -12.84 72.59
C ASN A 566 9.50 -13.24 73.27
N ASP A 567 8.38 -12.65 72.84
CA ASP A 567 7.10 -12.77 73.56
C ASP A 567 6.03 -13.49 72.73
N ILE A 568 5.24 -14.34 73.40
CA ILE A 568 3.92 -14.76 72.92
C ILE A 568 2.88 -13.98 73.73
N THR A 569 2.11 -13.11 73.08
CA THR A 569 1.08 -12.28 73.74
C THR A 569 -0.33 -12.64 73.24
N GLY A 570 -1.24 -12.95 74.17
CA GLY A 570 -2.66 -13.17 73.88
C GLY A 570 -3.55 -12.19 74.64
N LYS A 571 -4.49 -11.54 73.96
CA LYS A 571 -5.51 -10.66 74.57
C LYS A 571 -6.88 -10.98 73.99
N GLY A 572 -7.88 -11.05 74.85
CA GLY A 572 -9.28 -11.25 74.46
C GLY A 572 -10.19 -11.03 75.65
N MET A 573 -11.51 -10.96 75.41
CA MET A 573 -12.49 -10.89 76.49
C MET A 573 -12.45 -12.15 77.37
N ASN A 574 -12.22 -13.32 76.76
CA ASN A 574 -11.99 -14.58 77.43
C ASN A 574 -10.82 -15.31 76.75
N VAL A 575 -9.89 -15.84 77.55
CA VAL A 575 -8.84 -16.77 77.09
C VAL A 575 -9.03 -18.08 77.85
N LYS A 576 -9.34 -19.16 77.13
CA LYS A 576 -9.62 -20.48 77.72
C LYS A 576 -8.65 -21.51 77.16
N PHE A 577 -7.91 -22.15 78.05
CA PHE A 577 -7.10 -23.33 77.74
C PHE A 577 -7.67 -24.50 78.52
N GLU A 578 -7.89 -25.62 77.84
CA GLU A 578 -8.39 -26.86 78.43
C GLU A 578 -7.49 -28.01 77.97
N ALA A 579 -6.98 -28.78 78.93
CA ALA A 579 -6.19 -29.98 78.65
C ALA A 579 -6.83 -31.19 79.34
N GLN A 580 -6.97 -32.29 78.61
CA GLN A 580 -7.62 -33.51 79.12
C GLN A 580 -6.70 -34.34 80.03
N VAL A 581 -5.39 -34.32 79.78
CA VAL A 581 -4.41 -35.15 80.49
C VAL A 581 -3.55 -34.32 81.42
N ASN A 582 -2.83 -33.32 80.89
CA ASN A 582 -1.95 -32.47 81.68
C ASN A 582 -1.93 -31.03 81.12
N PHE A 583 -1.92 -30.04 82.00
CA PHE A 583 -1.66 -28.65 81.66
C PHE A 583 -0.38 -28.21 82.38
N GLU A 584 0.67 -27.92 81.62
CA GLU A 584 1.96 -27.48 82.16
C GLU A 584 2.25 -26.05 81.73
N ALA A 585 2.49 -25.17 82.72
CA ALA A 585 2.90 -23.79 82.50
C ALA A 585 4.13 -23.49 83.36
N LYS A 586 5.26 -23.16 82.72
CA LYS A 586 6.56 -22.97 83.38
C LYS A 586 7.15 -21.61 83.04
N GLY A 587 7.42 -20.80 84.07
CA GLY A 587 8.18 -19.56 83.95
C GLY A 587 9.55 -19.71 84.61
N THR A 588 10.63 -19.55 83.85
CA THR A 588 12.00 -19.70 84.39
C THR A 588 12.38 -18.54 85.33
N ALA A 589 12.03 -17.30 84.95
CA ALA A 589 12.34 -16.12 85.75
C ALA A 589 11.24 -15.80 86.78
N ALA A 590 9.98 -15.79 86.34
CA ALA A 590 8.82 -15.56 87.19
C ALA A 590 7.55 -16.14 86.56
N PHE A 591 6.59 -16.52 87.40
CA PHE A 591 5.21 -16.78 87.01
C PHE A 591 4.31 -15.74 87.72
N LYS A 592 3.54 -14.96 86.95
CA LYS A 592 2.65 -13.91 87.48
C LYS A 592 1.22 -14.18 87.04
N ALA A 593 0.31 -14.27 88.00
CA ALA A 593 -1.13 -14.39 87.78
C ALA A 593 -1.83 -13.30 88.60
N GLU A 594 -2.49 -12.35 87.94
CA GLU A 594 -3.11 -11.18 88.56
C GLU A 594 -4.57 -11.09 88.11
N GLY A 595 -5.47 -10.84 89.06
CA GLY A 595 -6.90 -10.72 88.81
C GLY A 595 -7.66 -10.35 90.08
N ALA A 596 -8.89 -9.82 89.93
CA ALA A 596 -9.76 -9.52 91.07
C ALA A 596 -10.13 -10.77 91.88
N GLN A 597 -10.13 -11.94 91.23
CA GLN A 597 -10.31 -13.25 91.82
C GLN A 597 -9.27 -14.22 91.25
N PHE A 598 -8.70 -15.06 92.11
CA PHE A 598 -7.80 -16.15 91.74
C PHE A 598 -8.32 -17.45 92.37
N GLU A 599 -8.63 -18.45 91.55
CA GLU A 599 -9.19 -19.73 91.99
C GLU A 599 -8.43 -20.89 91.35
N VAL A 600 -7.98 -21.81 92.19
CA VAL A 600 -7.37 -23.09 91.77
C VAL A 600 -8.13 -24.21 92.49
N LYS A 601 -8.78 -25.08 91.71
CA LYS A 601 -9.58 -26.21 92.21
C LYS A 601 -8.94 -27.52 91.81
N GLY A 602 -8.39 -28.24 92.78
CA GLY A 602 -7.98 -29.64 92.61
C GLY A 602 -9.02 -30.58 93.22
N SER A 603 -9.46 -31.60 92.48
CA SER A 603 -10.34 -32.66 93.01
C SER A 603 -9.58 -33.74 93.79
N GLY A 604 -8.25 -33.79 93.65
CA GLY A 604 -7.33 -34.65 94.39
C GLY A 604 -6.37 -33.83 95.27
N MET A 605 -5.08 -34.19 95.26
CA MET A 605 -4.04 -33.49 96.02
C MET A 605 -3.55 -32.25 95.26
N GLY A 606 -3.57 -31.08 95.91
CA GLY A 606 -2.87 -29.89 95.45
C GLY A 606 -1.53 -29.73 96.19
N THR A 607 -0.47 -29.36 95.49
CA THR A 607 0.85 -29.09 96.08
C THR A 607 1.36 -27.75 95.60
N VAL A 608 1.78 -26.90 96.53
CA VAL A 608 2.47 -25.65 96.26
C VAL A 608 3.82 -25.73 96.95
N ASP A 609 4.89 -25.83 96.16
CA ASP A 609 6.27 -25.92 96.65
C ASP A 609 7.02 -24.64 96.27
N GLY A 610 7.52 -23.92 97.26
CA GLY A 610 8.30 -22.70 97.06
C GLY A 610 9.79 -22.95 96.82
N GLY A 611 10.25 -24.20 96.91
CA GLY A 611 11.66 -24.62 96.85
C GLY A 611 12.49 -24.15 98.07
N GLY A 612 12.55 -22.84 98.31
CA GLY A 612 13.27 -22.22 99.43
C GLY A 612 12.37 -21.46 100.42
N MET A 613 11.44 -20.62 99.94
CA MET A 613 10.54 -19.83 100.80
C MET A 613 9.20 -19.55 100.09
N LEU A 614 8.10 -19.92 100.73
CA LEU A 614 6.74 -19.58 100.28
C LEU A 614 6.20 -18.45 101.17
N THR A 615 5.76 -17.34 100.55
CA THR A 615 5.11 -16.23 101.27
C THR A 615 3.70 -16.03 100.75
N VAL A 616 2.71 -16.17 101.62
CA VAL A 616 1.29 -15.92 101.33
C VAL A 616 0.84 -14.68 102.11
N LYS A 617 0.28 -13.68 101.43
CA LYS A 617 -0.22 -12.44 102.04
C LYS A 617 -1.68 -12.23 101.68
N GLY A 618 -2.53 -12.02 102.68
CA GLY A 618 -3.96 -11.74 102.52
C GLY A 618 -4.58 -11.22 103.80
N GLY A 619 -5.77 -10.58 103.71
CA GLY A 619 -6.47 -10.03 104.88
C GLY A 619 -6.93 -11.10 105.89
N MET A 620 -7.27 -12.29 105.41
CA MET A 620 -7.57 -13.49 106.21
C MET A 620 -7.22 -14.73 105.39
N VAL A 621 -6.37 -15.61 105.95
CA VAL A 621 -6.03 -16.91 105.34
C VAL A 621 -6.73 -17.99 106.17
N MET A 622 -7.71 -18.68 105.57
CA MET A 622 -8.40 -19.79 106.21
C MET A 622 -7.76 -21.09 105.74
N ILE A 623 -7.10 -21.79 106.66
CA ILE A 623 -6.60 -23.15 106.45
C ILE A 623 -7.51 -24.05 107.28
N ASN A 624 -8.27 -24.92 106.61
CA ASN A 624 -9.12 -25.92 107.27
C ASN A 624 -8.46 -27.29 107.20
#